data_AF-A0A819PFR0-F1
#
_entry.id   AF-A0A819PFR0-F1
#
_cell.length_a   1.000
_cell.length_b   1.000
_cell.length_c   1.000
_cell.angle_alpha   90.00
_cell.angle_beta   90.00
_cell.angle_gamma   90.00
#
_symmetry.space_group_name_H-M   'P 1'
#
loop_
_entity.id
_entity.type
_entity.pdbx_description
1 polymer ?
#
loop_
_entity_poly.entity_id
_entity_poly.type
_entity_poly.pdbx_seq_one_letter_code
_entity_poly.pdbx_strand_id
1 'polypeptide(L)'
;MSLTSKLEARFFRNNSETFSFTDFIGPSNALSPSAKLQQAQLFASRHASFISYSSEFTNLIGYRARPRLLATSPDSLQFAHEGGAYVPETNEVWFTANQLPIQNTNVGSVNLRTNEVKQLSIQPPIVTPNGVNYFEGSVYICSQGNKIEPGAIYAVNPRTLVSRLIVNSWFGLRLNSPNDVTFTTKIGHRKYMWFTDPQVAYMQGFGSSPQLGSYVYRFDMTTSELRPVITNLLVPNGIAFNPRETTLYVSDTAPDLPGRGTFIVYAYDLNRDGLPITRRIFSVSSAGIPDGIKVDNDERVWIGEGDGINVRDRDGKLLGTILGRDLCQSGVISNFAIHDRTVIILAQEKVWRLNIAARVI
;
A
#
# COMPACT_ATOMS: atom_id res chain seq x y z
N MET A 1 -35.99 -8.89 -2.96
CA MET A 1 -36.14 -7.69 -2.10
C MET A 1 -34.86 -6.87 -2.20
N SER A 2 -34.99 -5.61 -2.60
CA SER A 2 -33.90 -4.68 -2.91
C SER A 2 -33.15 -4.26 -1.63
N LEU A 3 -31.92 -4.73 -1.44
CA LEU A 3 -30.97 -4.25 -0.44
C LEU A 3 -30.16 -3.08 -1.02
N THR A 4 -30.73 -1.88 -0.93
CA THR A 4 -29.99 -0.62 -1.10
C THR A 4 -29.08 -0.40 0.11
N SER A 5 -27.79 -0.73 0.02
CA SER A 5 -26.79 -0.35 1.03
C SER A 5 -26.22 1.04 0.72
N LYS A 6 -26.97 2.09 1.06
CA LYS A 6 -26.44 3.46 1.14
C LYS A 6 -25.79 3.64 2.51
N LEU A 7 -24.45 3.63 2.57
CA LEU A 7 -23.71 4.14 3.72
C LEU A 7 -23.67 5.67 3.62
N GLU A 8 -24.50 6.35 4.42
CA GLU A 8 -24.36 7.78 4.66
C GLU A 8 -23.09 8.02 5.48
N ALA A 9 -21.97 8.39 4.84
CA ALA A 9 -20.75 8.60 5.62
C ALA A 9 -20.91 9.81 6.56
N ARG A 10 -20.73 9.56 7.86
CA ARG A 10 -20.81 10.58 8.89
C ARG A 10 -19.44 11.23 8.99
N PHE A 11 -19.34 12.48 8.55
CA PHE A 11 -18.12 13.27 8.68
C PHE A 11 -17.98 13.72 10.12
N PHE A 12 -16.84 13.43 10.74
CA PHE A 12 -16.44 14.13 11.95
C PHE A 12 -15.36 15.16 11.58
N ARG A 13 -15.62 16.44 11.86
CA ARG A 13 -14.68 17.55 11.60
C ARG A 13 -14.67 18.50 12.78
N ASN A 14 -13.47 18.85 13.24
CA ASN A 14 -13.26 19.96 14.15
C ASN A 14 -12.85 21.19 13.32
N ASN A 15 -13.62 22.28 13.40
CA ASN A 15 -13.38 23.54 12.67
C ASN A 15 -12.42 24.48 13.43
N SER A 16 -11.62 23.95 14.35
CA SER A 16 -10.61 24.73 15.07
C SER A 16 -9.30 23.97 15.10
N GLU A 17 -8.23 24.71 14.84
CA GLU A 17 -6.89 24.29 14.50
C GLU A 17 -6.27 23.29 15.51
N THR A 18 -5.37 22.43 15.01
CA THR A 18 -4.49 21.51 15.77
C THR A 18 -5.18 20.48 16.68
N PHE A 19 -5.26 19.23 16.22
CA PHE A 19 -5.39 18.08 17.11
C PHE A 19 -4.10 17.90 17.90
N SER A 20 -4.04 18.40 19.14
CA SER A 20 -3.12 17.90 20.16
C SER A 20 -3.91 17.03 21.13
N PHE A 21 -3.59 15.74 21.23
CA PHE A 21 -4.03 14.92 22.36
C PHE A 21 -3.20 15.32 23.59
N THR A 22 -3.52 16.45 24.19
CA THR A 22 -3.01 16.80 25.52
C THR A 22 -4.11 17.55 26.25
N ASP A 23 -4.94 16.84 27.01
CA ASP A 23 -5.53 17.39 28.22
C ASP A 23 -5.84 16.27 29.21
N PHE A 24 -5.15 16.35 30.36
CA PHE A 24 -5.19 15.43 31.48
C PHE A 24 -6.56 15.45 32.18
N ILE A 25 -6.95 14.29 32.73
CA ILE A 25 -8.08 14.15 33.64
C ILE A 25 -7.80 14.99 34.90
N GLY A 26 -8.59 16.05 35.11
CA GLY A 26 -8.60 16.81 36.34
C GLY A 26 -9.17 16.02 37.52
N PRO A 27 -8.80 16.36 38.78
CA PRO A 27 -9.03 15.54 39.98
C PRO A 27 -10.50 15.40 40.44
N SER A 28 -11.48 15.90 39.69
CA SER A 28 -12.86 16.03 40.17
C SER A 28 -13.81 14.88 39.79
N ASN A 29 -13.39 13.83 39.07
CA ASN A 29 -14.27 12.76 38.55
C ASN A 29 -15.52 13.26 37.76
N ALA A 30 -15.58 14.55 37.44
CA ALA A 30 -16.62 15.18 36.64
C ALA A 30 -15.99 15.69 35.34
N LEU A 31 -16.52 15.23 34.21
CA LEU A 31 -16.04 15.64 32.89
C LEU A 31 -16.30 17.14 32.70
N SER A 32 -15.22 17.91 32.46
CA SER A 32 -15.32 19.31 32.05
C SER A 32 -16.13 19.43 30.74
N PRO A 33 -16.68 20.61 30.42
CA PRO A 33 -17.33 20.85 29.12
C PRO A 33 -16.43 20.45 27.92
N SER A 34 -15.12 20.68 28.02
CA SER A 34 -14.13 20.23 27.05
C SER A 34 -14.03 18.70 26.97
N ALA A 35 -14.09 18.00 28.10
CA ALA A 35 -14.07 16.53 28.14
C ALA A 35 -15.38 15.91 27.61
N LYS A 36 -16.54 16.56 27.81
CA LYS A 36 -17.82 16.16 27.17
C LYS A 36 -17.79 16.38 25.67
N LEU A 37 -17.23 17.51 25.22
CA LEU A 37 -17.00 17.76 23.80
C LEU A 37 -16.09 16.68 23.24
N GLN A 38 -14.91 16.44 23.84
CA GLN A 38 -14.00 15.36 23.45
C GLN A 38 -14.69 13.99 23.41
N GLN A 39 -15.54 13.65 24.39
CA GLN A 39 -16.29 12.40 24.40
C GLN A 39 -17.29 12.30 23.25
N ALA A 40 -17.99 13.39 22.92
CA ALA A 40 -18.86 13.45 21.74
C ALA A 40 -18.07 13.37 20.44
N GLN A 41 -16.88 13.98 20.38
CA GLN A 41 -15.95 13.89 19.26
C GLN A 41 -15.38 12.47 19.09
N LEU A 42 -15.02 11.80 20.18
CA LEU A 42 -14.63 10.39 20.25
C LEU A 42 -15.77 9.46 19.83
N PHE A 43 -17.00 9.76 20.23
CA PHE A 43 -18.17 8.99 19.80
C PHE A 43 -18.42 9.16 18.31
N ALA A 44 -18.39 10.39 17.80
CA ALA A 44 -18.58 10.67 16.39
C ALA A 44 -17.44 10.11 15.53
N SER A 45 -16.19 10.15 16.01
CA SER A 45 -15.03 9.58 15.31
C SER A 45 -15.11 8.05 15.22
N ARG A 46 -15.75 7.37 16.18
CA ARG A 46 -16.03 5.91 16.12
C ARG A 46 -17.01 5.53 15.00
N HIS A 47 -17.79 6.48 14.51
CA HIS A 47 -18.79 6.27 13.45
C HIS A 47 -18.44 6.95 12.12
N ALA A 48 -17.24 7.54 12.01
CA ALA A 48 -16.79 8.17 10.78
C ALA A 48 -16.08 7.17 9.86
N SER A 49 -16.23 7.35 8.54
CA SER A 49 -15.45 6.60 7.52
C SER A 49 -14.15 7.33 7.14
N PHE A 50 -14.01 8.58 7.57
CA PHE A 50 -12.84 9.42 7.37
C PHE A 50 -12.54 10.19 8.66
N ILE A 51 -11.28 10.23 9.06
CA ILE A 51 -10.80 11.15 10.11
C ILE A 51 -9.91 12.18 9.45
N SER A 52 -10.17 13.45 9.68
CA SER A 52 -9.37 14.55 9.15
C SER A 52 -8.69 15.29 10.29
N TYR A 53 -7.36 15.39 10.21
CA TYR A 53 -6.52 16.13 11.17
C TYR A 53 -6.00 17.45 10.56
N SER A 54 -6.29 17.70 9.28
CA SER A 54 -5.85 18.87 8.53
C SER A 54 -6.88 19.33 7.50
N SER A 55 -6.90 20.63 7.19
CA SER A 55 -7.67 21.20 6.08
C SER A 55 -7.21 20.64 4.73
N GLU A 56 -5.92 20.33 4.60
CA GLU A 56 -5.33 19.70 3.42
C GLU A 56 -6.00 18.36 3.10
N PHE A 57 -6.10 17.43 4.07
CA PHE A 57 -6.80 16.16 3.86
C PHE A 57 -8.29 16.37 3.55
N THR A 58 -8.93 17.34 4.20
CA THR A 58 -10.33 17.68 3.93
C THR A 58 -10.53 18.14 2.49
N ASN A 59 -9.61 18.95 1.95
CA ASN A 59 -9.65 19.43 0.57
C ASN A 59 -9.28 18.34 -0.43
N LEU A 60 -8.36 17.45 -0.06
CA LEU A 60 -7.98 16.28 -0.84
C LEU A 60 -9.18 15.34 -1.04
N ILE A 61 -9.77 14.86 0.05
CA ILE A 61 -10.85 13.86 0.01
C ILE A 61 -12.15 14.49 -0.49
N GLY A 62 -12.47 15.70 -0.01
CA GLY A 62 -13.70 16.40 -0.36
C GLY A 62 -14.88 16.09 0.57
N TYR A 63 -15.77 17.07 0.71
CA TYR A 63 -16.90 17.08 1.65
C TYR A 63 -18.03 16.10 1.28
N ARG A 64 -17.99 15.52 0.07
CA ARG A 64 -19.01 14.59 -0.44
C ARG A 64 -18.42 13.24 -0.79
N ALA A 65 -17.20 12.96 -0.35
CA ALA A 65 -16.53 11.70 -0.63
C ALA A 65 -17.32 10.53 -0.03
N ARG A 66 -17.58 9.53 -0.87
CA ARG A 66 -18.33 8.32 -0.51
C ARG A 66 -17.68 7.12 -1.21
N PRO A 67 -17.15 6.15 -0.46
CA PRO A 67 -16.74 4.88 -1.03
C PRO A 67 -17.95 4.17 -1.65
N ARG A 68 -17.81 3.70 -2.89
CA ARG A 68 -18.78 2.89 -3.62
C ARG A 68 -18.26 1.47 -3.72
N LEU A 69 -19.03 0.52 -3.19
CA LEU A 69 -18.72 -0.90 -3.33
C LEU A 69 -18.82 -1.30 -4.81
N LEU A 70 -17.78 -1.97 -5.31
CA LEU A 70 -17.75 -2.47 -6.69
C LEU A 70 -17.94 -3.99 -6.74
N ALA A 71 -17.30 -4.72 -5.83
CA ALA A 71 -17.39 -6.16 -5.76
C ALA A 71 -17.24 -6.65 -4.31
N THR A 72 -17.92 -7.75 -4.01
CA THR A 72 -17.79 -8.50 -2.77
C THR A 72 -17.56 -9.95 -3.15
N SER A 73 -16.64 -10.60 -2.44
CA SER A 73 -16.39 -12.03 -2.59
C SER A 73 -17.60 -12.85 -2.14
N PRO A 74 -18.06 -13.84 -2.93
CA PRO A 74 -19.19 -14.69 -2.53
C PRO A 74 -18.92 -15.51 -1.26
N ASP A 75 -17.67 -15.92 -1.02
CA ASP A 75 -17.31 -16.84 0.07
C ASP A 75 -16.37 -16.21 1.10
N SER A 76 -16.41 -14.88 1.24
CA SER A 76 -15.45 -14.12 2.08
C SER A 76 -13.98 -14.34 1.73
N LEU A 77 -13.70 -14.86 0.52
CA LEU A 77 -12.35 -15.01 0.00
C LEU A 77 -11.69 -13.64 -0.16
N GLN A 78 -10.49 -13.47 0.39
CA GLN A 78 -9.72 -12.24 0.30
C GLN A 78 -9.06 -12.12 -1.08
N PHE A 79 -9.83 -11.65 -2.05
CA PHE A 79 -9.40 -11.57 -3.46
C PHE A 79 -8.76 -10.22 -3.83
N ALA A 80 -8.92 -9.20 -2.99
CA ALA A 80 -8.39 -7.86 -3.21
C ALA A 80 -7.56 -7.43 -1.99
N HIS A 81 -6.28 -7.79 -2.00
CA HIS A 81 -5.37 -7.61 -0.87
C HIS A 81 -4.21 -6.66 -1.21
N GLU A 82 -3.55 -6.91 -2.35
CA GLU A 82 -2.21 -6.38 -2.62
C GLU A 82 -2.07 -5.71 -3.99
N GLY A 83 -0.96 -4.99 -4.16
CA GLY A 83 -0.46 -4.56 -5.47
C GLY A 83 -1.44 -3.69 -6.29
N GLY A 84 -2.03 -2.64 -5.72
CA GLY A 84 -2.89 -1.76 -6.50
C GLY A 84 -2.10 -0.88 -7.48
N ALA A 85 -2.26 -1.11 -8.80
CA ALA A 85 -1.57 -0.33 -9.85
C ALA A 85 -2.48 0.05 -11.03
N TYR A 86 -2.41 1.31 -11.47
CA TYR A 86 -3.11 1.76 -12.67
C TYR A 86 -2.40 1.31 -13.95
N VAL A 87 -3.17 0.80 -14.91
CA VAL A 87 -2.73 0.28 -16.20
C VAL A 87 -3.40 1.08 -17.32
N PRO A 88 -2.66 1.98 -18.01
CA PRO A 88 -3.24 2.91 -18.96
C PRO A 88 -3.78 2.25 -20.24
N GLU A 89 -3.18 1.14 -20.69
CA GLU A 89 -3.56 0.44 -21.93
C GLU A 89 -5.01 -0.03 -21.95
N THR A 90 -5.53 -0.39 -20.78
CA THR A 90 -6.88 -0.94 -20.58
C THR A 90 -7.77 -0.04 -19.72
N ASN A 91 -7.21 1.05 -19.18
CA ASN A 91 -7.84 1.95 -18.21
C ASN A 91 -8.38 1.17 -16.99
N GLU A 92 -7.53 0.31 -16.46
CA GLU A 92 -7.85 -0.58 -15.34
C GLU A 92 -6.90 -0.31 -14.16
N VAL A 93 -7.34 -0.66 -12.95
CA VAL A 93 -6.43 -0.89 -11.82
C VAL A 93 -6.28 -2.39 -11.66
N TRP A 94 -5.06 -2.90 -11.75
CA TRP A 94 -4.73 -4.29 -11.45
C TRP A 94 -4.40 -4.43 -9.97
N PHE A 95 -4.65 -5.62 -9.42
CA PHE A 95 -4.43 -5.96 -8.02
C PHE A 95 -4.27 -7.48 -7.84
N THR A 96 -3.84 -7.91 -6.66
CA THR A 96 -3.62 -9.32 -6.32
C THR A 96 -4.38 -9.72 -5.06
N ALA A 97 -4.65 -11.02 -4.97
CA ALA A 97 -5.32 -11.63 -3.84
C ALA A 97 -4.39 -11.91 -2.65
N ASN A 98 -4.98 -12.21 -1.49
CA ASN A 98 -4.23 -12.75 -0.36
C ASN A 98 -4.11 -14.27 -0.49
N GLN A 99 -2.89 -14.78 -0.35
CA GLN A 99 -2.63 -16.21 -0.31
C GLN A 99 -3.11 -16.90 0.99
N LEU A 100 -3.34 -16.14 2.06
CA LEU A 100 -3.68 -16.68 3.38
C LEU A 100 -5.00 -16.11 3.90
N PRO A 101 -5.82 -16.91 4.63
CA PRO A 101 -5.60 -18.32 4.98
C PRO A 101 -5.96 -19.31 3.86
N ILE A 102 -6.60 -18.86 2.78
CA ILE A 102 -7.01 -19.68 1.64
C ILE A 102 -6.04 -19.38 0.49
N GLN A 103 -5.46 -20.42 -0.13
CA GLN A 103 -4.51 -20.30 -1.26
C GLN A 103 -5.14 -19.66 -2.51
N ASN A 104 -5.41 -18.36 -2.43
CA ASN A 104 -5.90 -17.55 -3.52
C ASN A 104 -4.74 -16.73 -4.07
N THR A 105 -4.35 -17.07 -5.29
CA THR A 105 -3.18 -16.48 -5.96
C THR A 105 -3.60 -15.75 -7.23
N ASN A 106 -4.84 -15.23 -7.23
CA ASN A 106 -5.43 -14.60 -8.38
C ASN A 106 -4.92 -13.16 -8.58
N VAL A 107 -4.81 -12.77 -9.85
CA VAL A 107 -4.65 -11.37 -10.25
C VAL A 107 -6.01 -10.87 -10.74
N GLY A 108 -6.44 -9.72 -10.23
CA GLY A 108 -7.70 -9.08 -10.58
C GLY A 108 -7.49 -7.72 -11.25
N SER A 109 -8.56 -7.19 -11.82
CA SER A 109 -8.60 -5.83 -12.36
C SER A 109 -9.94 -5.15 -12.11
N VAL A 110 -9.91 -3.82 -12.01
CA VAL A 110 -11.07 -2.94 -11.96
C VAL A 110 -11.03 -2.02 -13.17
N ASN A 111 -12.03 -2.06 -14.04
CA ASN A 111 -12.14 -1.11 -15.14
C ASN A 111 -12.65 0.25 -14.61
N LEU A 112 -11.86 1.32 -14.77
CA LEU A 112 -12.21 2.62 -14.18
C LEU A 112 -13.35 3.34 -14.90
N ARG A 113 -13.74 2.90 -16.09
CA ARG A 113 -14.89 3.42 -16.84
C ARG A 113 -16.18 2.68 -16.48
N THR A 114 -16.17 1.35 -16.52
CA THR A 114 -17.38 0.53 -16.31
C THR A 114 -17.60 0.19 -14.83
N ASN A 115 -16.56 0.27 -14.00
CA ASN A 115 -16.48 -0.26 -12.63
C ASN A 115 -16.59 -1.79 -12.53
N GLU A 116 -16.41 -2.49 -13.65
CA GLU A 116 -16.36 -3.93 -13.67
C GLU A 116 -15.11 -4.44 -12.95
N VAL A 117 -15.29 -5.44 -12.08
CA VAL A 117 -14.20 -6.16 -11.41
C VAL A 117 -14.13 -7.56 -12.01
N LYS A 118 -12.95 -7.97 -12.48
CA LYS A 118 -12.74 -9.30 -13.09
C LYS A 118 -11.41 -9.91 -12.67
N GLN A 119 -11.34 -11.22 -12.70
CA GLN A 119 -10.08 -11.97 -12.60
C GLN A 119 -9.37 -12.01 -13.95
N LEU A 120 -8.05 -11.96 -13.94
CA LEU A 120 -7.19 -12.04 -15.12
C LEU A 120 -6.57 -13.44 -15.23
N SER A 121 -6.60 -14.00 -16.44
CA SER A 121 -5.99 -15.30 -16.77
C SER A 121 -4.62 -15.09 -17.42
N ILE A 122 -3.62 -14.79 -16.59
CA ILE A 122 -2.23 -14.57 -17.03
C ILE A 122 -1.59 -15.90 -17.44
N GLN A 123 -0.85 -15.91 -18.56
CA GLN A 123 -0.21 -17.11 -19.09
C GLN A 123 1.24 -16.86 -19.54
N PRO A 124 2.24 -17.63 -19.05
CA PRO A 124 2.15 -18.61 -17.97
C PRO A 124 1.65 -18.01 -16.64
N PRO A 125 1.06 -18.81 -15.74
CA PRO A 125 0.58 -18.32 -14.45
C PRO A 125 1.75 -17.84 -13.57
N ILE A 126 1.49 -16.85 -12.73
CA ILE A 126 2.44 -16.35 -11.74
C ILE A 126 2.07 -16.98 -10.40
N VAL A 127 3.04 -17.66 -9.79
CA VAL A 127 2.88 -18.25 -8.47
C VAL A 127 2.82 -17.14 -7.44
N THR A 128 1.81 -17.18 -6.55
CA THR A 128 1.72 -16.32 -5.35
C THR A 128 2.00 -14.84 -5.66
N PRO A 129 1.24 -14.24 -6.59
CA PRO A 129 1.47 -12.86 -7.00
C PRO A 129 1.15 -11.92 -5.82
N ASN A 130 1.98 -10.90 -5.64
CA ASN A 130 1.84 -9.92 -4.58
C ASN A 130 1.88 -8.50 -5.18
N GLY A 131 2.90 -7.68 -4.89
CA GLY A 131 2.98 -6.30 -5.34
C GLY A 131 2.94 -6.17 -6.87
N VAL A 132 2.33 -5.10 -7.33
CA VAL A 132 2.16 -4.80 -8.76
C VAL A 132 2.50 -3.35 -9.01
N ASN A 133 3.16 -3.09 -10.14
CA ASN A 133 3.35 -1.75 -10.64
C ASN A 133 3.37 -1.73 -12.17
N TYR A 134 2.97 -0.62 -12.77
CA TYR A 134 3.00 -0.46 -14.22
C TYR A 134 4.23 0.33 -14.65
N PHE A 135 4.91 -0.14 -15.68
CA PHE A 135 6.05 0.55 -16.26
C PHE A 135 6.20 0.25 -17.75
N GLU A 136 6.22 1.31 -18.57
CA GLU A 136 6.54 1.27 -20.01
C GLU A 136 5.86 0.14 -20.80
N GLY A 137 4.53 0.06 -20.73
CA GLY A 137 3.74 -0.89 -21.50
C GLY A 137 3.65 -2.30 -20.89
N SER A 138 4.22 -2.50 -19.71
CA SER A 138 4.17 -3.77 -18.99
C SER A 138 3.71 -3.59 -17.55
N VAL A 139 3.00 -4.59 -17.03
CA VAL A 139 2.66 -4.69 -15.62
C VAL A 139 3.68 -5.63 -14.96
N TYR A 140 4.43 -5.11 -14.00
CA TYR A 140 5.41 -5.87 -13.23
C TYR A 140 4.75 -6.40 -11.97
N ILE A 141 4.87 -7.71 -11.75
CA ILE A 141 4.23 -8.41 -10.63
C ILE A 141 5.32 -9.16 -9.86
N CYS A 142 5.37 -8.89 -8.56
CA CYS A 142 6.13 -9.67 -7.61
C CYS A 142 5.50 -11.04 -7.42
N SER A 143 6.32 -12.09 -7.44
CA SER A 143 5.94 -13.46 -7.09
C SER A 143 6.67 -13.84 -5.82
N GLN A 144 5.91 -14.28 -4.81
CA GLN A 144 6.50 -14.73 -3.55
C GLN A 144 7.08 -16.16 -3.63
N GLY A 145 6.92 -16.83 -4.77
CA GLY A 145 7.33 -18.21 -4.96
C GLY A 145 6.58 -19.18 -4.05
N ASN A 146 7.13 -20.38 -3.91
CA ASN A 146 6.64 -21.42 -3.01
C ASN A 146 7.81 -22.33 -2.57
N LYS A 147 7.53 -23.55 -2.12
CA LYS A 147 8.58 -24.51 -1.72
C LYS A 147 9.42 -25.05 -2.89
N ILE A 148 8.96 -24.86 -4.14
CA ILE A 148 9.55 -25.39 -5.37
C ILE A 148 10.17 -24.23 -6.18
N GLU A 149 9.36 -23.22 -6.47
CA GLU A 149 9.72 -22.05 -7.27
C GLU A 149 10.24 -20.92 -6.37
N PRO A 150 11.38 -20.27 -6.73
CA PRO A 150 11.88 -19.13 -5.99
C PRO A 150 10.96 -17.91 -6.11
N GLY A 151 11.16 -16.93 -5.24
CA GLY A 151 10.61 -15.60 -5.46
C GLY A 151 11.12 -15.01 -6.79
N ALA A 152 10.31 -14.17 -7.43
CA ALA A 152 10.64 -13.62 -8.74
C ALA A 152 9.91 -12.31 -9.03
N ILE A 153 10.37 -11.58 -10.05
CA ILE A 153 9.62 -10.52 -10.71
C ILE A 153 9.24 -10.99 -12.12
N TYR A 154 7.98 -10.81 -12.49
CA TYR A 154 7.46 -11.05 -13.83
C TYR A 154 7.01 -9.74 -14.47
N ALA A 155 7.19 -9.59 -15.78
CA ALA A 155 6.52 -8.58 -16.58
C ALA A 155 5.37 -9.22 -17.36
N VAL A 156 4.23 -8.56 -17.39
CA VAL A 156 3.00 -9.01 -18.06
C VAL A 156 2.57 -7.98 -19.07
N ASN A 157 2.30 -8.42 -20.30
CA ASN A 157 1.69 -7.55 -21.29
C ASN A 157 0.20 -7.35 -20.95
N PRO A 158 -0.27 -6.11 -20.73
CA PRO A 158 -1.63 -5.86 -20.24
C PRO A 158 -2.73 -6.18 -21.27
N ARG A 159 -2.39 -6.33 -22.55
CA ARG A 159 -3.35 -6.68 -23.61
C ARG A 159 -3.43 -8.17 -23.87
N THR A 160 -2.28 -8.84 -23.93
CA THR A 160 -2.22 -10.28 -24.25
C THR A 160 -2.24 -11.17 -23.01
N LEU A 161 -2.03 -10.59 -21.82
CA LEU A 161 -1.86 -11.30 -20.53
C LEU A 161 -0.70 -12.31 -20.55
N VAL A 162 0.25 -12.16 -21.46
CA VAL A 162 1.44 -13.00 -21.52
C VAL A 162 2.44 -12.54 -20.48
N SER A 163 2.87 -13.44 -19.59
CA SER A 163 3.90 -13.18 -18.58
C SER A 163 5.29 -13.59 -19.07
N ARG A 164 6.32 -12.90 -18.57
CA ARG A 164 7.74 -13.20 -18.80
C ARG A 164 8.53 -12.98 -17.52
N LEU A 165 9.37 -13.96 -17.17
CA LEU A 165 10.29 -13.84 -16.06
C LEU A 165 11.32 -12.72 -16.31
N ILE A 166 11.52 -11.86 -15.31
CA ILE A 166 12.55 -10.80 -15.33
C ILE A 166 13.76 -11.21 -14.50
N VAL A 167 13.53 -11.56 -13.23
CA VAL A 167 14.61 -11.93 -12.30
C VAL A 167 14.08 -12.82 -11.18
N ASN A 168 14.84 -13.82 -10.77
CA ASN A 168 14.50 -14.75 -9.68
C ASN A 168 15.69 -15.16 -8.79
N SER A 169 16.87 -14.57 -9.05
CA SER A 169 18.08 -14.91 -8.30
C SER A 169 19.08 -13.76 -8.29
N TRP A 170 19.97 -13.80 -7.31
CA TRP A 170 21.13 -12.92 -7.18
C TRP A 170 22.38 -13.76 -7.00
N PHE A 171 23.31 -13.71 -7.96
CA PHE A 171 24.49 -14.59 -8.01
C PHE A 171 24.16 -16.10 -7.87
N GLY A 172 23.03 -16.53 -8.44
CA GLY A 172 22.57 -17.92 -8.38
C GLY A 172 21.86 -18.31 -7.09
N LEU A 173 21.84 -17.45 -6.08
CA LEU A 173 21.02 -17.62 -4.88
C LEU A 173 19.59 -17.18 -5.16
N ARG A 174 18.61 -17.97 -4.73
CA ARG A 174 17.19 -17.71 -4.95
C ARG A 174 16.76 -16.46 -4.20
N LEU A 175 15.99 -15.58 -4.86
CA LEU A 175 15.28 -14.51 -4.15
C LEU A 175 14.31 -15.12 -3.13
N ASN A 176 14.06 -14.38 -2.06
CA ASN A 176 13.25 -14.86 -0.93
C ASN A 176 11.77 -14.93 -1.32
N SER A 177 11.14 -13.77 -1.39
CA SER A 177 9.74 -13.57 -1.74
C SER A 177 9.53 -12.07 -2.02
N PRO A 178 9.88 -11.60 -3.23
CA PRO A 178 9.64 -10.22 -3.63
C PRO A 178 8.23 -9.78 -3.25
N ASN A 179 8.14 -8.63 -2.59
CA ASN A 179 6.88 -8.17 -2.01
C ASN A 179 6.32 -7.03 -2.86
N ASP A 180 6.97 -5.87 -2.89
CA ASP A 180 6.45 -4.70 -3.59
C ASP A 180 7.52 -4.11 -4.55
N VAL A 181 7.07 -3.49 -5.66
CA VAL A 181 7.94 -3.04 -6.77
C VAL A 181 7.63 -1.61 -7.22
N THR A 182 8.66 -0.86 -7.57
CA THR A 182 8.56 0.50 -8.11
C THR A 182 9.70 0.81 -9.08
N PHE A 183 9.69 1.98 -9.68
CA PHE A 183 10.62 2.36 -10.75
C PHE A 183 11.17 3.76 -10.55
N THR A 184 12.38 3.97 -11.05
CA THR A 184 12.98 5.28 -11.25
C THR A 184 13.21 5.53 -12.73
N THR A 185 12.98 6.76 -13.16
CA THR A 185 13.06 7.22 -14.55
C THR A 185 13.86 8.50 -14.74
N LYS A 186 14.03 9.28 -13.67
CA LYS A 186 14.58 10.63 -13.68
C LYS A 186 15.99 10.68 -13.10
N ILE A 187 16.36 9.70 -12.28
CA ILE A 187 17.65 9.66 -11.58
C ILE A 187 18.65 8.68 -12.22
N GLY A 188 19.94 9.04 -12.26
CA GLY A 188 21.01 8.16 -12.77
C GLY A 188 21.04 7.93 -14.29
N HIS A 189 20.32 8.72 -15.10
CA HIS A 189 20.23 8.60 -16.58
C HIS A 189 19.79 7.22 -17.12
N ARG A 190 19.31 6.34 -16.24
CA ARG A 190 18.90 4.97 -16.54
C ARG A 190 17.57 4.68 -15.85
N LYS A 191 16.90 3.65 -16.34
CA LYS A 191 15.67 3.16 -15.75
C LYS A 191 16.02 2.02 -14.81
N TYR A 192 15.69 2.17 -13.54
CA TYR A 192 15.89 1.12 -12.56
C TYR A 192 14.55 0.66 -11.99
N MET A 193 14.37 -0.64 -11.94
CA MET A 193 13.35 -1.29 -11.13
C MET A 193 13.88 -1.46 -9.71
N TRP A 194 13.05 -1.17 -8.73
CA TRP A 194 13.35 -1.35 -7.32
C TRP A 194 12.31 -2.24 -6.68
N PHE A 195 12.72 -3.18 -5.85
CA PHE A 195 11.77 -4.05 -5.16
C PHE A 195 12.29 -4.47 -3.80
N THR A 196 11.36 -4.79 -2.92
CA THR A 196 11.63 -5.37 -1.60
C THR A 196 11.60 -6.89 -1.69
N ASP A 197 12.55 -7.56 -1.05
CA ASP A 197 12.65 -9.04 -1.03
C ASP A 197 12.70 -9.58 0.40
N PRO A 198 11.62 -9.40 1.19
CA PRO A 198 11.56 -9.92 2.54
C PRO A 198 11.43 -11.45 2.54
N GLN A 199 11.62 -12.07 3.70
CA GLN A 199 11.50 -13.52 3.90
C GLN A 199 10.07 -13.97 4.28
N VAL A 200 9.04 -13.22 3.87
CA VAL A 200 7.65 -13.43 4.32
C VAL A 200 7.08 -14.80 3.95
N ALA A 201 7.39 -15.32 2.76
CA ALA A 201 6.89 -16.63 2.35
C ALA A 201 7.39 -17.76 3.28
N TYR A 202 8.65 -17.68 3.70
CA TYR A 202 9.23 -18.60 4.68
C TYR A 202 8.60 -18.43 6.06
N MET A 203 8.49 -17.18 6.54
CA MET A 203 7.86 -16.86 7.83
C MET A 203 6.41 -17.35 7.93
N GLN A 204 5.70 -17.36 6.80
CA GLN A 204 4.32 -17.82 6.69
C GLN A 204 4.19 -19.32 6.32
N GLY A 205 5.32 -20.03 6.17
CA GLY A 205 5.37 -21.49 6.05
C GLY A 205 5.11 -22.08 4.65
N PHE A 206 4.90 -21.24 3.62
CA PHE A 206 4.69 -21.71 2.24
C PHE A 206 5.91 -21.55 1.33
N GLY A 207 6.91 -20.77 1.75
CA GLY A 207 8.20 -20.62 1.08
C GLY A 207 9.25 -21.62 1.57
N SER A 208 10.38 -21.65 0.86
CA SER A 208 11.58 -22.40 1.26
C SER A 208 12.47 -21.58 2.20
N SER A 209 13.46 -22.22 2.84
CA SER A 209 14.40 -21.51 3.73
C SER A 209 15.21 -20.46 2.94
N PRO A 210 15.29 -19.20 3.42
CA PRO A 210 15.99 -18.12 2.73
C PRO A 210 17.48 -18.42 2.49
N GLN A 211 17.97 -18.03 1.32
CA GLN A 211 19.40 -18.05 0.98
C GLN A 211 20.03 -16.66 1.04
N LEU A 212 19.19 -15.63 1.14
CA LEU A 212 19.55 -14.22 1.12
C LEU A 212 18.95 -13.51 2.34
N GLY A 213 19.54 -12.38 2.74
CA GLY A 213 18.91 -11.50 3.72
C GLY A 213 17.68 -10.78 3.13
N SER A 214 16.91 -10.12 3.99
CA SER A 214 15.82 -9.24 3.57
C SER A 214 16.37 -7.92 3.03
N TYR A 215 16.40 -7.76 1.71
CA TYR A 215 17.02 -6.60 1.06
C TYR A 215 16.03 -5.80 0.21
N VAL A 216 16.36 -4.53 -0.02
CA VAL A 216 15.83 -3.77 -1.15
C VAL A 216 16.84 -3.85 -2.28
N TYR A 217 16.36 -4.28 -3.43
CA TYR A 217 17.17 -4.42 -4.62
C TYR A 217 16.90 -3.30 -5.61
N ARG A 218 17.94 -2.98 -6.39
CA ARG A 218 17.87 -2.15 -7.59
C ARG A 218 18.33 -2.99 -8.78
N PHE A 219 17.48 -3.07 -9.79
CA PHE A 219 17.71 -3.79 -11.04
C PHE A 219 17.82 -2.79 -12.20
N ASP A 220 18.94 -2.80 -12.89
CA ASP A 220 19.17 -1.98 -14.09
C ASP A 220 18.44 -2.61 -15.28
N MET A 221 17.40 -1.93 -15.78
CA MET A 221 16.54 -2.43 -16.86
C MET A 221 17.26 -2.57 -18.20
N THR A 222 18.47 -2.05 -18.35
CA THR A 222 19.27 -2.11 -19.58
C THR A 222 20.33 -3.20 -19.52
N THR A 223 21.04 -3.31 -18.40
CA THR A 223 22.16 -4.26 -18.24
C THR A 223 21.76 -5.56 -17.54
N SER A 224 20.55 -5.62 -16.99
CA SER A 224 20.07 -6.71 -16.14
C SER A 224 20.89 -6.91 -14.87
N GLU A 225 21.61 -5.88 -14.43
CA GLU A 225 22.39 -5.92 -13.21
C GLU A 225 21.48 -5.75 -11.98
N LEU A 226 21.52 -6.72 -11.07
CA LEU A 226 20.81 -6.68 -9.80
C LEU A 226 21.77 -6.37 -8.64
N ARG A 227 21.48 -5.32 -7.86
CA ARG A 227 22.28 -4.94 -6.68
C ARG A 227 21.40 -4.76 -5.44
N PRO A 228 21.76 -5.34 -4.29
CA PRO A 228 21.17 -4.94 -3.03
C PRO A 228 21.68 -3.52 -2.70
N VAL A 229 20.77 -2.64 -2.33
CA VAL A 229 21.05 -1.20 -2.10
C VAL A 229 20.62 -0.75 -0.71
N ILE A 230 19.72 -1.49 -0.05
CA ILE A 230 19.39 -1.33 1.37
C ILE A 230 19.36 -2.72 2.00
N THR A 231 20.17 -2.94 3.03
CA THR A 231 20.40 -4.27 3.64
C THR A 231 20.15 -4.33 5.14
N ASN A 232 19.71 -3.23 5.73
CA ASN A 232 19.57 -3.04 7.18
C ASN A 232 18.11 -2.85 7.62
N LEU A 233 17.19 -3.49 6.88
CA LEU A 233 15.78 -3.64 7.21
C LEU A 233 15.50 -5.09 7.61
N LEU A 234 14.48 -5.31 8.44
CA LEU A 234 14.14 -6.65 8.92
C LEU A 234 13.12 -7.33 8.00
N VAL A 235 12.01 -6.65 7.72
CA VAL A 235 10.94 -7.13 6.82
C VAL A 235 10.53 -5.97 5.90
N PRO A 236 11.34 -5.62 4.88
CA PRO A 236 11.00 -4.56 3.93
C PRO A 236 9.74 -4.94 3.15
N ASN A 237 8.79 -4.01 3.02
CA ASN A 237 7.50 -4.28 2.41
C ASN A 237 7.17 -3.25 1.31
N GLY A 238 6.26 -2.30 1.57
CA GLY A 238 5.88 -1.28 0.60
C GLY A 238 7.03 -0.35 0.25
N ILE A 239 7.09 0.05 -1.02
CA ILE A 239 8.16 0.89 -1.57
C ILE A 239 7.62 1.93 -2.56
N ALA A 240 8.00 3.20 -2.40
CA ALA A 240 7.62 4.26 -3.33
C ALA A 240 8.61 5.42 -3.34
N PHE A 241 8.78 6.06 -4.49
CA PHE A 241 9.53 7.31 -4.60
C PHE A 241 8.59 8.51 -4.50
N ASN A 242 9.10 9.65 -4.03
CA ASN A 242 8.43 10.93 -4.28
C ASN A 242 8.43 11.26 -5.80
N PRO A 243 7.60 12.19 -6.28
CA PRO A 243 7.47 12.50 -7.71
C PRO A 243 8.78 12.95 -8.38
N ARG A 244 9.72 13.51 -7.60
CA ARG A 244 11.04 13.93 -8.07
C ARG A 244 12.10 12.83 -8.02
N GLU A 245 11.78 11.66 -7.48
CA GLU A 245 12.69 10.52 -7.26
C GLU A 245 13.92 10.88 -6.44
N THR A 246 13.81 11.86 -5.54
CA THR A 246 14.88 12.28 -4.62
C THR A 246 14.78 11.61 -3.25
N THR A 247 13.59 11.11 -2.92
CA THR A 247 13.30 10.44 -1.65
C THR A 247 12.64 9.09 -1.94
N LEU A 248 13.18 8.02 -1.35
CA LEU A 248 12.60 6.68 -1.35
C LEU A 248 11.98 6.38 0.02
N TYR A 249 10.72 5.98 0.03
CA TYR A 249 10.02 5.48 1.20
C TYR A 249 9.99 3.95 1.17
N VAL A 250 10.34 3.31 2.29
CA VAL A 250 10.27 1.86 2.45
C VAL A 250 9.66 1.55 3.83
N SER A 251 8.61 0.73 3.88
CA SER A 251 8.10 0.22 5.15
C SER A 251 8.90 -0.99 5.62
N ASP A 252 9.13 -1.06 6.93
CA ASP A 252 9.71 -2.20 7.64
C ASP A 252 8.65 -2.76 8.61
N THR A 253 8.16 -3.94 8.28
CA THR A 253 6.97 -4.55 8.89
C THR A 253 7.31 -5.59 9.93
N ALA A 254 8.55 -5.59 10.42
CA ALA A 254 8.98 -6.50 11.44
C ALA A 254 8.12 -6.34 12.71
N PRO A 255 7.57 -7.45 13.24
CA PRO A 255 6.85 -7.42 14.51
C PRO A 255 7.82 -7.07 15.65
N ASP A 256 7.26 -6.58 16.75
CA ASP A 256 8.00 -6.03 17.88
C ASP A 256 9.14 -6.95 18.34
N LEU A 257 10.37 -6.48 18.18
CA LEU A 257 11.51 -6.98 18.93
C LEU A 257 11.75 -5.99 20.07
N PRO A 258 11.86 -6.47 21.33
CA PRO A 258 12.02 -5.59 22.49
C PRO A 258 13.09 -4.50 22.24
N GLY A 259 12.66 -3.23 22.25
CA GLY A 259 13.53 -2.06 22.14
C GLY A 259 13.88 -1.59 20.72
N ARG A 260 13.28 -2.13 19.66
CA ARG A 260 13.61 -1.73 18.26
C ARG A 260 12.55 -0.87 17.54
N GLY A 261 11.38 -0.67 18.16
CA GLY A 261 10.25 0.02 17.55
C GLY A 261 9.53 -0.88 16.55
N THR A 262 8.21 -0.81 16.53
CA THR A 262 7.35 -1.59 15.64
C THR A 262 7.02 -0.79 14.39
N PHE A 263 6.89 -1.49 13.25
CA PHE A 263 6.04 -1.02 12.15
C PHE A 263 6.36 0.41 11.68
N ILE A 264 7.56 0.56 11.11
CA ILE A 264 8.18 1.85 10.78
C ILE A 264 8.18 2.04 9.26
N VAL A 265 7.90 3.27 8.81
CA VAL A 265 8.25 3.70 7.45
C VAL A 265 9.53 4.52 7.52
N TYR A 266 10.54 4.12 6.77
CA TYR A 266 11.78 4.86 6.61
C TYR A 266 11.74 5.69 5.34
N ALA A 267 12.38 6.86 5.38
CA ALA A 267 12.70 7.64 4.19
C ALA A 267 14.21 7.69 3.98
N TYR A 268 14.61 7.59 2.72
CA TYR A 268 16.00 7.63 2.27
C TYR A 268 16.16 8.73 1.24
N ASP A 269 17.10 9.65 1.47
CA ASP A 269 17.48 10.59 0.42
C ASP A 269 18.42 9.90 -0.56
N LEU A 270 18.30 10.23 -1.84
CA LEU A 270 19.09 9.63 -2.91
C LEU A 270 20.12 10.63 -3.46
N ASN A 271 21.31 10.12 -3.78
CA ASN A 271 22.30 10.90 -4.54
C ASN A 271 21.95 10.96 -6.04
N ARG A 272 22.76 11.67 -6.83
CA ARG A 272 22.54 11.85 -8.28
C ARG A 272 22.51 10.53 -9.08
N ASP A 273 23.15 9.49 -8.57
CA ASP A 273 23.18 8.16 -9.17
C ASP A 273 22.02 7.27 -8.70
N GLY A 274 21.08 7.83 -7.92
CA GLY A 274 19.93 7.13 -7.38
C GLY A 274 20.29 6.12 -6.30
N LEU A 275 21.35 6.36 -5.51
CA LEU A 275 21.74 5.50 -4.40
C LEU A 275 21.32 6.13 -3.06
N PRO A 276 20.83 5.33 -2.10
CA PRO A 276 20.48 5.83 -0.76
C PRO A 276 21.71 6.36 -0.03
N ILE A 277 21.63 7.57 0.52
CA ILE A 277 22.73 8.21 1.26
C ILE A 277 22.39 8.54 2.71
N THR A 278 21.10 8.68 3.04
CA THR A 278 20.62 8.91 4.41
C THR A 278 19.48 7.95 4.73
N ARG A 279 19.20 7.75 6.02
CA ARG A 279 18.01 7.04 6.50
C ARG A 279 17.44 7.81 7.67
N ARG A 280 16.13 8.09 7.63
CA ARG A 280 15.37 8.66 8.75
C ARG A 280 14.07 7.92 8.96
N ILE A 281 13.57 7.92 10.19
CA ILE A 281 12.19 7.52 10.46
C ILE A 281 11.29 8.58 9.82
N PHE A 282 10.41 8.15 8.92
CA PHE A 282 9.39 8.99 8.33
C PHE A 282 8.11 8.95 9.16
N SER A 283 7.66 7.75 9.52
CA SER A 283 6.52 7.57 10.42
C SER A 283 6.58 6.24 11.16
N VAL A 284 5.90 6.18 12.30
CA VAL A 284 5.59 4.94 13.02
C VAL A 284 4.10 4.70 12.84
N SER A 285 3.70 3.48 12.49
CA SER A 285 2.28 3.15 12.38
C SER A 285 1.62 3.17 13.75
N SER A 286 0.45 3.82 13.83
CA SER A 286 -0.37 3.84 15.05
C SER A 286 -1.25 2.60 15.17
N ALA A 287 -1.43 1.83 14.09
CA ALA A 287 -2.30 0.66 14.06
C ALA A 287 -1.79 -0.35 13.04
N GLY A 288 -1.39 -1.54 13.52
CA GLY A 288 -0.99 -2.64 12.64
C GLY A 288 0.25 -2.34 11.79
N ILE A 289 0.32 -3.00 10.64
CA ILE A 289 1.49 -3.01 9.76
C ILE A 289 1.36 -1.89 8.69
N PRO A 290 2.38 -1.03 8.49
CA PRO A 290 2.46 -0.15 7.33
C PRO A 290 2.88 -0.98 6.12
N ASP A 291 1.92 -1.25 5.27
CA ASP A 291 2.05 -2.21 4.18
C ASP A 291 2.39 -1.45 2.88
N GLY A 292 1.50 -1.44 1.89
CA GLY A 292 1.69 -0.73 0.63
C GLY A 292 1.74 0.79 0.76
N ILE A 293 2.67 1.41 0.03
CA ILE A 293 2.89 2.87 -0.01
C ILE A 293 2.58 3.41 -1.41
N LYS A 294 1.95 4.59 -1.48
CA LYS A 294 1.81 5.39 -2.70
C LYS A 294 2.13 6.85 -2.39
N VAL A 295 2.72 7.58 -3.34
CA VAL A 295 3.01 9.01 -3.20
C VAL A 295 2.37 9.77 -4.33
N ASP A 296 1.71 10.87 -4.01
CA ASP A 296 1.01 11.69 -5.01
C ASP A 296 1.83 12.92 -5.44
N ASN A 297 1.31 13.63 -6.44
CA ASN A 297 1.95 14.79 -7.07
C ASN A 297 2.18 15.98 -6.10
N ASP A 298 1.44 16.05 -4.99
CA ASP A 298 1.62 17.07 -3.95
C ASP A 298 2.60 16.60 -2.85
N GLU A 299 3.31 15.49 -3.08
CA GLU A 299 4.22 14.83 -2.14
C GLU A 299 3.56 14.28 -0.87
N ARG A 300 2.23 14.04 -0.90
CA ARG A 300 1.57 13.33 0.21
C ARG A 300 1.85 11.84 0.09
N VAL A 301 2.16 11.22 1.22
CA VAL A 301 2.48 9.79 1.34
C VAL A 301 1.28 9.06 1.91
N TRP A 302 0.72 8.16 1.11
CA TRP A 302 -0.42 7.32 1.45
C TRP A 302 0.09 5.93 1.84
N ILE A 303 -0.34 5.43 2.98
CA ILE A 303 0.15 4.16 3.55
C ILE A 303 -1.05 3.31 3.97
N GLY A 304 -1.07 2.05 3.51
CA GLY A 304 -2.01 1.05 3.98
C GLY A 304 -1.59 0.58 5.37
N GLU A 305 -2.50 0.67 6.34
CA GLU A 305 -2.25 0.35 7.74
C GLU A 305 -3.41 -0.45 8.33
N GLY A 306 -3.25 -0.90 9.58
CA GLY A 306 -4.22 -1.74 10.28
C GLY A 306 -5.56 -1.08 10.55
N ASP A 307 -5.65 0.25 10.51
CA ASP A 307 -6.89 1.00 10.66
C ASP A 307 -7.46 1.55 9.34
N GLY A 308 -6.74 1.40 8.22
CA GLY A 308 -7.18 1.84 6.91
C GLY A 308 -6.06 2.44 6.06
N ILE A 309 -6.33 3.55 5.38
CA ILE A 309 -5.32 4.27 4.58
C ILE A 309 -5.00 5.59 5.29
N ASN A 310 -3.76 5.70 5.77
CA ASN A 310 -3.25 6.90 6.42
C ASN A 310 -2.51 7.79 5.42
N VAL A 311 -2.90 9.06 5.34
CA VAL A 311 -2.30 10.05 4.44
C VAL A 311 -1.47 11.03 5.26
N ARG A 312 -0.19 11.14 4.90
CA ARG A 312 0.80 12.00 5.56
C ARG A 312 1.34 13.04 4.58
N ASP A 313 1.79 14.18 5.09
CA ASP A 313 2.57 15.13 4.27
C ASP A 313 3.99 14.63 4.02
N ARG A 314 4.79 15.41 3.29
CA ARG A 314 6.18 15.07 2.93
C ARG A 314 7.11 14.91 4.15
N ASP A 315 6.70 15.43 5.31
CA ASP A 315 7.49 15.43 6.55
C ASP A 315 7.02 14.33 7.53
N GLY A 316 5.99 13.55 7.16
CA GLY A 316 5.49 12.43 7.94
C GLY A 316 4.34 12.77 8.89
N LYS A 317 3.84 14.01 8.87
CA LYS A 317 2.71 14.43 9.70
C LYS A 317 1.42 13.81 9.17
N LEU A 318 0.66 13.16 10.04
CA LEU A 318 -0.65 12.59 9.69
C LEU A 318 -1.66 13.69 9.36
N LEU A 319 -2.15 13.68 8.12
CA LEU A 319 -3.14 14.62 7.60
C LEU A 319 -4.57 14.10 7.81
N GLY A 320 -4.77 12.79 7.69
CA GLY A 320 -6.05 12.12 7.86
C GLY A 320 -6.00 10.64 7.51
N THR A 321 -7.11 9.95 7.77
CA THR A 321 -7.27 8.50 7.64
C THR A 321 -8.56 8.18 6.91
N ILE A 322 -8.51 7.28 5.93
CA ILE A 322 -9.67 6.59 5.36
C ILE A 322 -9.82 5.28 6.13
N LEU A 323 -10.88 5.13 6.90
CA LEU A 323 -10.97 4.03 7.87
C LEU A 323 -11.47 2.74 7.22
N GLY A 324 -10.70 1.66 7.38
CA GLY A 324 -11.02 0.38 6.75
C GLY A 324 -12.14 -0.40 7.45
N ARG A 325 -12.47 -0.10 8.71
CA ARG A 325 -13.52 -0.80 9.50
C ARG A 325 -14.92 -0.72 8.88
N ASP A 326 -15.17 0.31 8.08
CA ASP A 326 -16.43 0.46 7.33
C ASP A 326 -16.38 -0.23 5.95
N LEU A 327 -15.20 -0.69 5.54
CA LEU A 327 -14.91 -1.21 4.19
C LEU A 327 -14.75 -2.72 4.17
N CYS A 328 -14.17 -3.32 5.20
CA CYS A 328 -13.94 -4.77 5.33
C CYS A 328 -14.01 -5.23 6.79
N GLN A 329 -14.11 -6.54 6.99
CA GLN A 329 -14.27 -7.13 8.34
C GLN A 329 -13.09 -6.87 9.27
N SER A 330 -11.85 -6.95 8.77
CA SER A 330 -10.65 -6.76 9.61
C SER A 330 -10.36 -5.29 9.91
N GLY A 331 -10.88 -4.38 9.08
CA GLY A 331 -10.50 -2.97 9.07
C GLY A 331 -9.13 -2.67 8.45
N VAL A 332 -8.35 -3.69 8.09
CA VAL A 332 -6.99 -3.57 7.55
C VAL A 332 -7.02 -3.35 6.06
N ILE A 333 -6.31 -2.33 5.58
CA ILE A 333 -6.08 -2.10 4.16
C ILE A 333 -4.58 -2.24 3.88
N SER A 334 -4.19 -3.34 3.24
CA SER A 334 -2.78 -3.61 2.89
C SER A 334 -2.34 -2.77 1.69
N ASN A 335 -3.16 -2.67 0.64
CA ASN A 335 -2.80 -1.94 -0.56
C ASN A 335 -4.00 -1.26 -1.23
N PHE A 336 -3.72 -0.36 -2.14
CA PHE A 336 -4.71 0.44 -2.87
C PHE A 336 -4.03 1.09 -4.08
N ALA A 337 -4.82 1.57 -5.03
CA ALA A 337 -4.33 2.35 -6.16
C ALA A 337 -4.89 3.77 -6.12
N ILE A 338 -4.05 4.74 -6.50
CA ILE A 338 -4.45 6.14 -6.69
C ILE A 338 -4.18 6.56 -8.14
N HIS A 339 -5.16 7.21 -8.79
CA HIS A 339 -5.01 7.72 -10.15
C HIS A 339 -6.03 8.84 -10.43
N ASP A 340 -5.57 9.98 -10.98
CA ASP A 340 -6.39 11.19 -11.20
C ASP A 340 -7.18 11.55 -9.93
N ARG A 341 -8.50 11.36 -9.91
CA ARG A 341 -9.37 11.63 -8.74
C ARG A 341 -9.97 10.36 -8.14
N THR A 342 -9.38 9.21 -8.41
CA THR A 342 -9.91 7.91 -8.02
C THR A 342 -8.93 7.19 -7.10
N VAL A 343 -9.47 6.64 -6.01
CA VAL A 343 -8.80 5.66 -5.16
C VAL A 343 -9.55 4.33 -5.31
N ILE A 344 -8.85 3.27 -5.72
CA ILE A 344 -9.35 1.90 -5.66
C ILE A 344 -8.80 1.28 -4.38
N ILE A 345 -9.70 0.94 -3.47
CA ILE A 345 -9.36 0.39 -2.15
C ILE A 345 -9.54 -1.12 -2.20
N LEU A 346 -8.46 -1.84 -1.91
CA LEU A 346 -8.41 -3.30 -1.86
C LEU A 346 -8.69 -3.72 -0.41
N ALA A 347 -9.96 -3.97 -0.12
CA ALA A 347 -10.46 -4.17 1.23
C ALA A 347 -10.73 -5.67 1.45
N GLN A 348 -9.70 -6.50 1.26
CA GLN A 348 -9.70 -7.93 1.53
C GLN A 348 -10.76 -8.69 0.71
N GLU A 349 -11.93 -8.92 1.29
CA GLU A 349 -13.08 -9.57 0.64
C GLU A 349 -13.89 -8.65 -0.27
N LYS A 350 -13.51 -7.38 -0.41
CA LYS A 350 -14.22 -6.35 -1.18
C LYS A 350 -13.29 -5.43 -1.96
N VAL A 351 -13.83 -4.88 -3.04
CA VAL A 351 -13.21 -3.78 -3.80
C VAL A 351 -14.11 -2.56 -3.73
N TRP A 352 -13.54 -1.42 -3.35
CA TRP A 352 -14.24 -0.14 -3.29
C TRP A 352 -13.61 0.89 -4.22
N ARG A 353 -14.44 1.77 -4.76
CA ARG A 353 -14.01 2.98 -5.45
C ARG A 353 -14.36 4.20 -4.62
N LEU A 354 -13.38 5.07 -4.39
CA LEU A 354 -13.58 6.38 -3.79
C LEU A 354 -13.17 7.45 -4.79
N ASN A 355 -14.10 8.34 -5.14
CA ASN A 355 -13.75 9.55 -5.88
C ASN A 355 -13.42 10.67 -4.88
N ILE A 356 -12.26 11.29 -5.06
CA ILE A 356 -11.73 12.37 -4.22
C ILE A 356 -11.81 13.72 -4.95
N ALA A 357 -11.63 14.82 -4.22
CA ALA A 357 -11.78 16.16 -4.77
C ALA A 357 -10.52 16.64 -5.51
N ALA A 358 -9.33 16.36 -4.99
CA ALA A 358 -8.07 16.72 -5.61
C ALA A 358 -7.55 15.63 -6.56
N ARG A 359 -6.68 16.02 -7.50
CA ARG A 359 -5.95 15.09 -8.36
C ARG A 359 -4.68 14.60 -7.66
N VAL A 360 -4.34 13.33 -7.81
CA VAL A 360 -3.21 12.70 -7.10
C VAL A 360 -2.08 12.20 -8.02
N ILE A 361 -2.37 11.57 -9.16
CA ILE A 361 -1.34 11.12 -10.12
C ILE A 361 -1.78 11.43 -11.54
#